data_AF-A0A9D6GEM0-F1
#
_entry.id   AF-A0A9D6GEM0-F1
#
_cell.length_a   1.000
_cell.length_b   1.000
_cell.length_c   1.000
_cell.angle_alpha   90.00
_cell.angle_beta   90.00
_cell.angle_gamma   90.00
#
_symmetry.space_group_name_H-M   'P 1'
#
loop_
_entity.id
_entity.type
_entity.pdbx_description
1 polymer ?
#
loop_
_entity_poly.entity_id
_entity_poly.type
_entity_poly.pdbx_seq_one_letter_code
_entity_poly.pdbx_strand_id
1 'polypeptide(L)' 'MADDIRRLIDIMAKLRSPDGGCPWDVEQTFATIAPHTIEEAYEVADAIEKR' A
#
# COMPACT_ATOMS: atom_id res chain seq x y z
N MET A 1 3.87 11.45 14.25
CA MET A 1 4.81 10.63 13.44
C MET A 1 4.73 9.16 13.75
N ALA A 2 5.19 8.66 14.90
CA ALA A 2 5.12 7.21 15.18
C ALA A 2 3.68 6.69 15.33
N ASP A 3 2.73 7.51 15.80
CA ASP A 3 1.31 7.14 15.88
C ASP A 3 0.65 6.99 14.50
N ASP A 4 1.04 7.83 13.52
CA ASP A 4 0.43 7.84 12.19
C ASP A 4 0.76 6.57 11.41
N ILE A 5 2.02 6.12 11.49
CA ILE A 5 2.45 4.86 10.89
C ILE A 5 1.79 3.66 11.59
N ARG A 6 1.63 3.68 12.91
CA ARG A 6 0.90 2.63 13.64
C ARG A 6 -0.55 2.53 13.18
N ARG A 7 -1.23 3.66 13.02
CA ARG A 7 -2.60 3.70 12.48
C ARG A 7 -2.67 3.12 11.06
N LEU A 8 -1.68 3.42 10.20
CA LEU A 8 -1.63 2.86 8.85
C LEU A 8 -1.46 1.33 8.89
N ILE A 9 -0.59 0.81 9.76
CA ILE A 9 -0.41 -0.64 9.95
C ILE A 9 -1.72 -1.30 10.41
N ASP A 10 -2.42 -0.70 11.37
CA ASP A 10 -3.70 -1.22 11.86
C ASP A 10 -4.78 -1.25 10.76
N ILE A 11 -4.79 -0.25 9.88
CA ILE A 11 -5.69 -0.22 8.71
C ILE A 11 -5.33 -1.36 7.74
N MET A 12 -4.05 -1.51 7.39
CA MET A 12 -3.60 -2.57 6.49
C MET A 12 -3.90 -3.98 7.04
N ALA A 13 -3.75 -4.17 8.36
CA ALA A 13 -4.09 -5.42 9.02
C ALA A 13 -5.59 -5.74 8.91
N LYS A 14 -6.46 -4.73 9.06
CA LYS A 14 -7.92 -4.90 8.89
C LYS A 14 -8.29 -5.23 7.44
N LEU A 15 -7.69 -4.53 6.47
CA LEU A 15 -7.96 -4.75 5.05
C LEU A 15 -7.54 -6.17 4.61
N ARG A 16 -6.43 -6.69 5.14
CA ARG A 16 -5.90 -8.02 4.83
C ARG A 16 -6.42 -9.14 5.74
N SER A 17 -7.40 -8.86 6.61
CA SER A 17 -8.01 -9.88 7.46
C SER A 17 -8.67 -10.98 6.60
N PRO A 18 -8.35 -12.27 6.80
CA PRO A 18 -9.04 -13.35 6.08
C PRO A 18 -10.52 -13.42 6.45
N ASP A 19 -10.88 -12.96 7.66
CA ASP A 19 -12.24 -12.90 8.16
C ASP A 19 -12.80 -11.49 7.92
N GLY A 20 -13.40 -11.27 6.75
CA GLY A 20 -14.14 -10.05 6.41
C GLY A 20 -13.31 -8.84 6.01
N GLY A 21 -12.03 -9.03 5.63
CA GLY A 21 -11.21 -8.00 5.00
C GLY A 21 -11.69 -7.62 3.60
N CYS A 22 -11.00 -6.67 2.97
CA CYS A 22 -11.26 -6.29 1.58
C CYS A 22 -10.85 -7.46 0.67
N PRO A 23 -11.76 -8.01 -0.18
CA PRO A 23 -11.44 -9.18 -1.01
C PRO A 23 -10.21 -8.97 -1.90
N TRP A 24 -10.08 -7.77 -2.47
CA TRP A 24 -8.94 -7.43 -3.33
C TRP A 24 -7.61 -7.43 -2.56
N ASP A 25 -7.58 -6.84 -1.36
CA ASP A 25 -6.37 -6.76 -0.52
C ASP A 25 -5.92 -8.14 -0.02
N VAL A 26 -6.89 -9.01 0.28
CA VAL A 26 -6.63 -10.39 0.72
C VAL A 26 -6.00 -11.23 -0.39
N GLU A 27 -6.39 -11.01 -1.64
CA GLU A 27 -5.85 -11.72 -2.81
C GLU A 27 -4.45 -11.23 -3.23
N GLN A 28 -3.98 -10.09 -2.72
CA GLN A 28 -2.68 -9.53 -3.11
C GLN A 28 -1.50 -10.36 -2.59
N THR A 29 -0.53 -10.57 -3.47
CA THR A 29 0.77 -11.18 -3.16
C THR A 29 1.91 -10.19 -3.40
N PHE A 30 3.13 -10.52 -2.98
CA PHE A 30 4.29 -9.70 -3.32
C PHE A 30 4.47 -9.53 -4.83
N ALA A 31 4.13 -10.57 -5.62
CA ALA A 31 4.25 -10.53 -7.07
C ALA A 31 3.25 -9.54 -7.71
N THR A 32 2.03 -9.44 -7.18
CA THR A 32 1.01 -8.52 -7.71
C THR A 32 1.27 -7.07 -7.28
N ILE A 33 1.86 -6.85 -6.10
CA ILE A 33 2.17 -5.50 -5.59
C ILE A 33 3.46 -4.91 -6.18
N ALA A 34 4.43 -5.74 -6.57
CA ALA A 34 5.70 -5.30 -7.12
C ALA A 34 5.59 -4.30 -8.29
N PRO A 35 4.79 -4.53 -9.35
CA PRO A 35 4.66 -3.56 -10.44
C PRO A 35 4.10 -2.21 -9.96
N HIS A 36 3.10 -2.20 -9.07
CA HIS A 36 2.54 -0.97 -8.50
C HIS A 36 3.55 -0.20 -7.66
N THR A 37 4.41 -0.90 -6.91
CA THR A 37 5.47 -0.25 -6.13
C THR A 37 6.48 0.48 -7.03
N ILE A 38 6.76 -0.07 -8.21
CA ILE A 38 7.64 0.57 -9.20
C ILE A 38 6.95 1.79 -9.81
N GLU A 39 5.67 1.67 -10.19
CA GLU A 39 4.86 2.77 -10.74
C GLU A 39 4.86 3.98 -9.79
N GLU A 40 4.52 3.77 -8.52
CA GLU A 40 4.50 4.81 -7.48
C GLU A 40 5.87 5.49 -7.30
N ALA A 41 6.98 4.75 -7.43
CA ALA A 41 8.32 5.33 -7.35
C ALA A 41 8.60 6.29 -8.53
N TYR A 42 8.13 5.95 -9.73
CA TYR A 42 8.20 6.85 -10.89
C TYR A 42 7.27 8.05 -10.73
N GLU A 43 6.07 7.87 -10.19
CA GLU A 43 5.16 9.00 -9.91
C GLU A 43 5.75 9.99 -8.91
N VAL A 44 6.41 9.48 -7.86
CA VAL A 44 7.14 10.33 -6.90
C VAL A 44 8.26 11.10 -7.59
N ALA A 45 9.04 10.45 -8.45
CA ALA A 45 10.11 11.12 -9.20
C ALA A 45 9.57 12.21 -10.13
N ASP A 46 8.53 11.90 -10.88
CA ASP A 46 7.83 12.84 -11.77
C ASP A 46 7.26 14.05 -11.00
N ALA A 47 6.65 13.82 -9.83
CA ALA A 47 6.15 14.89 -8.97
C ALA A 47 7.28 15.79 -8.41
N ILE A 48 8.49 15.26 -8.24
CA ILE A 48 9.67 16.04 -7.85
C ILE A 48 10.17 16.89 -9.03
N GLU A 49 10.16 16.35 -10.25
CA GLU A 49 10.62 17.04 -11.45
C GLU A 49 9.66 18.15 -11.92
N LYS A 50 8.35 17.97 -11.71
CA LYS A 50 7.29 18.92 -12.09
C LYS A 50 7.09 20.10 -11.11
N ARG A 51 8.01 20.31 -10.18
CA ARG A 51 7.96 21.39 -9.18
C ARG A 51 8.04 22.79 -9.79
#